data_AF-A0A239LYI9-F1
#
_entry.id   AF-A0A239LYI9-F1
#
_cell.length_a   1.000
_cell.length_b   1.000
_cell.length_c   1.000
_cell.angle_alpha   90.00
_cell.angle_beta   90.00
_cell.angle_gamma   90.00
#
_symmetry.space_group_name_H-M   'P 1'
#
loop_
_entity.id
_entity.type
_entity.pdbx_description
1 polymer ?
#
loop_
_entity_poly.entity_id
_entity_poly.type
_entity_poly.pdbx_seq_one_letter_code
_entity_poly.pdbx_strand_id
1 'polypeptide(L)'
;MYNVLEKLRAGEVIEGKDKDIYDRGLIGMLRDLHDQIDAAVAEAYGWPEDLSDEDILLRLVALNKTRAEEEAGGQIRWLRPDYQNPTGAQASKGKTTEMDLGAVAKIEKAPWPKTLPDQIAAVREALSEMGEATPDQIARRFMRARTTSVQPLLDSLAALGQAEKLEENRYAA
;
A
#
# COMPACT_ATOMS: atom_id res chain seq x y z
N MET A 1 -17.38 -9.90 -16.95
CA MET A 1 -17.96 -10.64 -15.82
C MET A 1 -18.32 -9.66 -14.71
N TYR A 2 -17.35 -9.08 -13.98
CA TYR A 2 -17.62 -8.15 -12.87
C TYR A 2 -18.46 -6.93 -13.25
N ASN A 3 -18.22 -6.27 -14.39
CA ASN A 3 -19.10 -5.16 -14.82
C ASN A 3 -20.57 -5.56 -14.98
N VAL A 4 -20.85 -6.79 -15.43
CA VAL A 4 -22.23 -7.30 -15.59
C VAL A 4 -22.82 -7.71 -14.23
N LEU A 5 -21.98 -8.17 -13.29
CA LEU A 5 -22.38 -8.41 -11.90
C LEU A 5 -22.75 -7.11 -11.19
N GLU A 6 -21.98 -6.04 -11.37
CA GLU A 6 -22.29 -4.72 -10.83
C GLU A 6 -23.61 -4.18 -11.40
N LYS A 7 -23.82 -4.30 -12.72
CA LYS A 7 -25.11 -3.98 -13.35
C LYS A 7 -26.27 -4.78 -12.76
N LEU A 8 -26.07 -6.07 -12.53
CA LEU A 8 -27.06 -6.93 -11.88
C LEU A 8 -27.37 -6.48 -10.45
N ARG A 9 -26.35 -6.09 -9.68
CA ARG A 9 -26.52 -5.57 -8.31
C ARG A 9 -27.22 -4.21 -8.29
N ALA A 10 -26.93 -3.35 -9.25
CA ALA A 10 -27.57 -2.05 -9.45
C ALA A 10 -29.01 -2.14 -10.00
N GLY A 11 -29.46 -3.33 -10.42
CA GLY A 11 -30.78 -3.52 -11.03
C GLY A 11 -30.88 -2.94 -12.44
N GLU A 12 -29.75 -2.72 -13.11
CA GLU A 12 -29.71 -2.23 -14.49
C GLU A 12 -30.16 -3.30 -15.49
N VAL A 13 -30.68 -2.85 -16.63
CA VAL A 13 -31.11 -3.75 -17.71
C VAL A 13 -29.88 -4.39 -18.37
N ILE A 14 -29.87 -5.73 -18.42
CA ILE A 14 -28.78 -6.52 -19.00
C ILE A 14 -29.21 -7.04 -20.37
N GLU A 15 -28.65 -6.46 -21.44
CA GLU A 15 -29.02 -6.75 -22.83
C GLU A 15 -27.80 -6.92 -23.75
N GLY A 16 -28.04 -7.48 -24.94
CA GLY A 16 -27.02 -7.65 -25.98
C GLY A 16 -25.81 -8.45 -25.50
N LYS A 17 -24.61 -7.90 -25.71
CA LYS A 17 -23.35 -8.56 -25.31
C LYS A 17 -23.25 -8.79 -23.80
N ASP A 18 -23.88 -7.94 -22.99
CA ASP A 18 -23.89 -8.12 -21.54
C ASP A 18 -24.76 -9.30 -21.13
N LYS A 19 -25.83 -9.59 -21.90
CA LYS A 19 -26.68 -10.76 -21.70
C LYS A 19 -25.94 -12.06 -22.04
N ASP A 20 -25.17 -12.08 -23.12
CA ASP A 20 -24.31 -13.23 -23.45
C ASP A 20 -23.28 -13.52 -22.35
N ILE A 21 -22.68 -12.46 -21.77
CA ILE A 21 -21.76 -12.57 -20.63
C ILE A 21 -22.50 -13.04 -19.37
N TYR A 22 -23.72 -12.57 -19.15
CA TYR A 22 -24.57 -12.98 -18.03
C TYR A 22 -24.82 -14.48 -18.06
N ASP A 23 -25.25 -15.01 -19.21
CA ASP A 23 -25.65 -16.40 -19.36
C ASP A 23 -24.42 -17.33 -19.35
N ARG A 24 -23.37 -17.01 -20.13
CA ARG A 24 -22.16 -17.84 -20.17
C ARG A 24 -21.34 -17.78 -18.89
N GLY A 25 -21.34 -16.64 -18.22
CA GLY A 25 -20.64 -16.42 -16.96
C GLY A 25 -21.44 -16.85 -15.73
N LEU A 26 -22.69 -17.32 -15.90
CA LEU A 26 -23.59 -17.70 -14.82
C LEU A 26 -23.68 -16.63 -13.72
N ILE A 27 -23.78 -15.35 -14.12
CA ILE A 27 -23.61 -14.20 -13.22
C ILE A 27 -24.65 -14.21 -12.08
N GLY A 28 -25.86 -14.73 -12.32
CA GLY A 28 -26.86 -14.90 -11.27
C GLY A 28 -26.42 -15.88 -10.16
N MET A 29 -25.82 -17.01 -10.53
CA MET A 29 -25.27 -17.96 -9.56
C MET A 29 -24.03 -17.41 -8.88
N LEU A 30 -23.17 -16.70 -9.61
CA LEU A 30 -22.00 -16.03 -9.03
C LEU A 30 -22.43 -15.02 -7.95
N ARG A 31 -23.46 -14.21 -8.23
CA ARG A 31 -24.04 -13.27 -7.26
C ARG A 31 -24.53 -14.01 -6.01
N ASP A 32 -25.34 -15.05 -6.19
CA ASP A 32 -25.91 -15.82 -5.09
C ASP A 32 -24.82 -16.43 -4.20
N LEU A 33 -23.74 -16.96 -4.81
CA LEU A 33 -22.58 -17.47 -4.06
C LEU A 33 -21.83 -16.37 -3.32
N HIS A 34 -21.68 -15.17 -3.90
CA HIS A 34 -21.09 -14.03 -3.20
C HIS A 34 -21.94 -13.62 -2.01
N ASP A 35 -23.26 -13.47 -2.20
CA ASP A 35 -24.18 -13.06 -1.14
C ASP A 35 -24.18 -14.11 0.01
N GLN A 36 -24.09 -15.41 -0.30
CA GLN A 36 -23.92 -16.48 0.71
C GLN A 36 -22.59 -16.40 1.46
N ILE A 37 -21.48 -16.10 0.76
CA ILE A 37 -20.16 -15.94 1.39
C ILE A 37 -20.17 -14.71 2.31
N ASP A 38 -20.73 -13.59 1.85
CA ASP A 38 -20.80 -12.35 2.61
C ASP A 38 -21.62 -12.56 3.90
N ALA A 39 -22.76 -13.25 3.83
CA ALA A 39 -23.56 -13.62 4.99
C ALA A 39 -22.81 -14.54 5.97
N ALA A 40 -22.14 -15.59 5.46
CA ALA A 40 -21.36 -16.51 6.30
C ALA A 40 -20.16 -15.81 6.98
N VAL A 41 -19.53 -14.84 6.29
CA VAL A 41 -18.47 -14.01 6.85
C VAL A 41 -19.03 -13.10 7.94
N ALA A 42 -20.14 -12.41 7.68
CA ALA A 42 -20.80 -11.56 8.68
C ALA A 42 -21.15 -12.37 9.94
N GLU A 43 -21.75 -13.56 9.78
CA GLU A 43 -22.04 -14.49 10.88
C GLU A 43 -20.78 -14.88 11.66
N ALA A 44 -19.70 -15.26 10.97
CA ALA A 44 -18.44 -15.67 11.61
C ALA A 44 -17.80 -14.55 12.45
N TYR A 45 -17.98 -13.29 12.05
CA TYR A 45 -17.53 -12.12 12.80
C TYR A 45 -18.58 -11.57 13.78
N GLY A 46 -19.80 -12.12 13.79
CA GLY A 46 -20.93 -11.63 14.60
C GLY A 46 -21.41 -10.25 14.17
N TRP A 47 -21.31 -9.94 12.88
CA TRP A 47 -21.67 -8.66 12.28
C TRP A 47 -23.04 -8.74 11.58
N PRO A 48 -23.77 -7.61 11.48
CA PRO A 48 -24.94 -7.52 10.61
C PRO A 48 -24.57 -7.78 9.14
N GLU A 49 -25.46 -8.42 8.39
CA GLU A 49 -25.27 -8.70 6.95
C GLU A 49 -25.45 -7.46 6.06
N ASP A 50 -26.13 -6.43 6.57
CA ASP A 50 -26.49 -5.20 5.84
C ASP A 50 -25.53 -4.04 6.09
N LEU A 51 -24.31 -4.33 6.55
CA LEU A 51 -23.29 -3.29 6.77
C LEU A 51 -22.86 -2.64 5.45
N SER A 52 -22.63 -1.33 5.50
CA SER A 52 -21.96 -0.61 4.42
C SER A 52 -20.48 -0.97 4.33
N ASP A 53 -19.88 -0.80 3.14
CA ASP A 53 -18.43 -0.99 2.95
C ASP A 53 -17.60 -0.15 3.93
N GLU A 54 -18.05 1.08 4.21
CA GLU A 54 -17.37 1.98 5.15
C GLU A 54 -17.43 1.43 6.59
N ASP A 55 -18.59 0.93 7.03
CA ASP A 55 -18.75 0.33 8.36
C ASP A 55 -17.93 -0.95 8.51
N ILE A 56 -17.88 -1.78 7.45
CA ILE A 56 -17.04 -2.98 7.40
C ILE A 56 -15.57 -2.58 7.58
N LEU A 57 -15.09 -1.58 6.85
CA LEU A 57 -13.72 -1.08 6.96
C LEU A 57 -13.41 -0.55 8.36
N LEU A 58 -14.31 0.25 8.96
CA LEU A 58 -14.13 0.78 10.31
C LEU A 58 -14.04 -0.33 11.35
N ARG A 59 -14.91 -1.34 11.26
CA ARG A 59 -14.90 -2.50 12.17
C ARG A 59 -13.63 -3.34 11.99
N LEU A 60 -13.17 -3.55 10.76
CA LEU A 60 -11.93 -4.27 10.47
C LEU A 60 -10.71 -3.56 11.05
N VAL A 61 -10.61 -2.23 10.89
CA VAL A 61 -9.51 -1.45 11.45
C VAL A 61 -9.51 -1.51 12.98
N ALA A 62 -10.69 -1.40 13.61
CA ALA A 62 -10.82 -1.54 15.05
C ALA A 62 -10.40 -2.95 15.53
N LEU A 63 -10.86 -4.00 14.85
CA LEU A 63 -10.49 -5.40 15.15
C LEU A 63 -8.98 -5.63 14.99
N ASN A 64 -8.38 -5.07 13.93
CA ASN A 64 -6.95 -5.17 13.68
C ASN A 64 -6.14 -4.51 14.81
N LYS A 65 -6.55 -3.34 15.29
CA LYS A 65 -5.91 -2.68 16.43
C LYS A 65 -5.94 -3.54 17.68
N THR A 66 -7.10 -4.12 18.01
CA THR A 66 -7.22 -5.05 19.14
C THR A 66 -6.31 -6.27 18.98
N ARG A 67 -6.26 -6.87 17.78
CA ARG A 67 -5.36 -7.99 17.48
C ARG A 67 -3.89 -7.60 17.64
N ALA A 68 -3.49 -6.43 17.16
CA ALA A 68 -2.12 -5.94 17.30
C ALA A 68 -1.71 -5.75 18.77
N GLU A 69 -2.62 -5.24 19.61
CA GLU A 69 -2.40 -5.13 21.06
C GLU A 69 -2.26 -6.51 21.73
N GLU A 70 -3.10 -7.48 21.35
CA GLU A 70 -3.02 -8.87 21.82
C GLU A 70 -1.69 -9.52 21.42
N GLU A 71 -1.28 -9.38 20.16
CA GLU A 71 -0.05 -9.93 19.62
C GLU A 71 1.19 -9.30 20.27
N ALA A 72 1.19 -7.99 20.52
CA ALA A 72 2.24 -7.33 21.30
C ALA A 72 2.33 -7.87 22.74
N GLY A 73 1.20 -8.31 23.30
CA GLY A 73 1.13 -9.05 24.55
C GLY A 73 1.59 -10.52 24.48
N GLY A 74 1.89 -11.03 23.28
CA GLY A 74 2.25 -12.43 23.02
C GLY A 74 1.05 -13.35 22.77
N GLN A 75 -0.17 -12.80 22.69
CA GLN A 75 -1.40 -13.53 22.43
C GLN A 75 -1.75 -13.48 20.95
N ILE A 76 -1.45 -14.56 20.20
CA ILE A 76 -1.89 -14.69 18.80
C ILE A 76 -3.17 -15.53 18.74
N ARG A 77 -4.19 -15.01 18.06
CA ARG A 77 -5.46 -15.72 17.78
C ARG A 77 -5.42 -16.40 16.41
N TRP A 78 -4.86 -17.60 16.36
CA TRP A 78 -4.79 -18.42 15.15
C TRP A 78 -6.20 -18.84 14.67
N LEU A 79 -6.50 -18.56 13.41
CA LEU A 79 -7.74 -19.01 12.76
C LEU A 79 -7.72 -20.53 12.51
N ARG A 80 -6.54 -21.07 12.20
CA ARG A 80 -6.29 -22.50 11.91
C ARG A 80 -5.03 -22.92 12.67
N PRO A 81 -5.10 -23.12 14.00
CA PRO A 81 -3.92 -23.43 14.82
C PRO A 81 -3.08 -24.59 14.27
N ASP A 82 -3.72 -25.67 13.81
CA ASP A 82 -3.03 -26.85 13.28
C ASP A 82 -2.22 -26.59 12.00
N TYR A 83 -2.54 -25.52 11.26
CA TYR A 83 -1.81 -25.12 10.06
C TYR A 83 -0.87 -23.93 10.32
N GLN A 84 -1.32 -22.96 11.12
CA GLN A 84 -0.61 -21.70 11.35
C GLN A 84 0.42 -21.79 12.47
N ASN A 85 0.18 -22.65 13.46
CA ASN A 85 1.12 -22.93 14.55
C ASN A 85 1.10 -24.43 14.91
N PRO A 86 1.51 -25.31 13.98
CA PRO A 86 1.46 -26.77 14.17
C PRO A 86 2.33 -27.26 15.33
N THR A 87 3.37 -26.50 15.69
CA THR A 87 4.30 -26.82 16.78
C THR A 87 3.89 -26.21 18.11
N GLY A 88 2.81 -25.41 18.16
CA GLY A 88 2.33 -24.77 19.39
C GLY A 88 3.33 -23.81 20.03
N ALA A 89 4.30 -23.32 19.27
CA ALA A 89 5.30 -22.39 19.77
C ALA A 89 4.58 -21.13 20.26
N GLN A 90 4.84 -20.73 21.50
CA GLN A 90 4.39 -19.42 21.97
C GLN A 90 5.07 -18.36 21.10
N ALA A 91 4.26 -17.45 20.57
CA ALA A 91 4.80 -16.28 19.90
C ALA A 91 5.72 -15.58 20.89
N SER A 92 7.01 -15.50 20.55
CA SER A 92 7.92 -14.61 21.26
C SER A 92 7.32 -13.20 21.17
N LYS A 93 7.64 -12.32 22.12
CA LYS A 93 7.39 -10.87 22.00
C LYS A 93 8.27 -10.30 20.87
N GLY A 94 8.10 -10.82 19.65
CA GLY A 94 8.60 -10.24 18.44
C GLY A 94 7.72 -9.04 18.18
N LYS A 95 8.34 -7.86 18.09
CA LYS A 95 7.73 -6.73 17.39
C LYS A 95 7.14 -7.30 16.12
N THR A 96 5.82 -7.28 15.98
CA THR A 96 5.19 -7.29 14.67
C THR A 96 5.97 -6.24 13.91
N THR A 97 6.75 -6.64 12.91
CA THR A 97 7.28 -5.67 11.96
C THR A 97 6.01 -5.08 11.41
N GLU A 98 5.64 -3.89 11.88
CA GLU A 98 4.60 -3.09 11.29
C GLU A 98 4.86 -3.21 9.80
N MET A 99 3.91 -3.78 9.07
CA MET A 99 3.83 -3.44 7.67
C MET A 99 3.45 -1.97 7.72
N ASP A 100 4.48 -1.13 7.83
CA ASP A 100 4.40 0.30 7.95
C ASP A 100 3.63 0.73 6.70
N LEU A 101 2.34 0.95 6.87
CA LEU A 101 1.52 1.64 5.88
C LEU A 101 1.94 3.11 5.76
N GLY A 102 3.09 3.48 6.32
CA GLY A 102 3.54 4.83 6.51
C GLY A 102 2.58 5.48 7.49
N ALA A 103 2.96 5.56 8.76
CA ALA A 103 2.72 6.84 9.41
C ALA A 103 3.33 7.87 8.45
N VAL A 104 2.49 8.67 7.80
CA VAL A 104 2.96 9.76 6.94
C VAL A 104 3.60 10.77 7.88
N ALA A 105 4.80 10.46 8.34
CA ALA A 105 5.71 11.43 8.88
C ALA A 105 5.75 12.49 7.79
N LYS A 106 5.17 13.65 8.11
CA LYS A 106 5.37 14.85 7.33
C LYS A 106 6.86 15.13 7.42
N ILE A 107 7.63 14.48 6.56
CA ILE A 107 8.89 15.02 6.10
C ILE A 107 8.47 16.38 5.56
N GLU A 108 8.91 17.46 6.20
CA GLU A 108 8.75 18.80 5.65
C GLU A 108 9.51 18.81 4.32
N LYS A 109 8.79 18.47 3.26
CA LYS A 109 9.35 18.38 1.92
C LYS A 109 9.63 19.81 1.47
N ALA A 110 10.89 20.10 1.16
CA ALA A 110 11.24 21.40 0.60
C ALA A 110 10.57 21.57 -0.78
N PRO A 111 10.12 22.79 -1.16
CA PRO A 111 9.57 23.02 -2.50
C PRO A 111 10.66 22.80 -3.56
N TRP A 112 10.35 22.07 -4.63
CA TRP A 112 11.29 21.89 -5.75
C TRP A 112 11.51 23.22 -6.48
N PRO A 113 12.76 23.73 -6.57
CA PRO A 113 13.04 24.99 -7.26
C PRO A 113 12.72 24.92 -8.77
N LYS A 114 12.33 26.06 -9.38
CA LYS A 114 11.96 26.12 -10.82
C LYS A 114 13.14 26.40 -11.76
N THR A 115 14.23 26.91 -11.20
CA THR A 115 15.43 27.41 -11.87
C THR A 115 16.53 26.35 -11.79
N LEU A 116 17.22 26.09 -12.91
CA LEU A 116 18.28 25.09 -12.97
C LEU A 116 19.40 25.31 -11.93
N PRO A 117 19.91 26.54 -11.70
CA PRO A 117 20.94 26.78 -10.69
C PRO A 117 20.49 26.42 -9.27
N ASP A 118 19.25 26.74 -8.91
CA ASP A 118 18.71 26.47 -7.58
C ASP A 118 18.39 24.99 -7.39
N GLN A 119 18.00 24.29 -8.47
CA GLN A 119 17.84 22.83 -8.45
C GLN A 119 19.19 22.12 -8.20
N ILE A 120 20.27 22.58 -8.82
CA ILE A 120 21.62 22.03 -8.59
C ILE A 120 22.05 22.27 -7.13
N ALA A 121 21.82 23.47 -6.60
CA ALA A 121 22.15 23.79 -5.21
C ALA A 121 21.38 22.92 -4.22
N ALA A 122 20.07 22.74 -4.43
CA ALA A 122 19.22 21.92 -3.58
C ALA A 122 19.58 20.43 -3.63
N VAL A 123 19.91 19.89 -4.81
CA VAL A 123 20.34 18.48 -4.96
C VAL A 123 21.70 18.25 -4.29
N ARG A 124 22.64 19.19 -4.43
CA ARG A 124 23.96 19.10 -3.77
C ARG A 124 23.85 19.17 -2.24
N GLU A 125 23.03 20.08 -1.71
CA GLU A 125 22.77 20.18 -0.27
C GLU A 125 22.14 18.90 0.27
N ALA A 126 21.13 18.36 -0.43
CA ALA A 126 20.51 17.09 -0.05
C ALA A 126 21.49 15.92 -0.09
N LEU A 127 22.37 15.86 -1.10
CA LEU A 127 23.41 14.84 -1.18
C LEU A 127 24.44 14.97 -0.04
N SER A 128 24.86 16.20 0.28
CA SER A 128 25.79 16.50 1.37
C SER A 128 25.24 16.17 2.76
N GLU A 129 23.94 16.39 2.99
CA GLU A 129 23.27 15.98 4.23
C GLU A 129 23.16 14.46 4.38
N MET A 130 22.98 13.73 3.28
CA MET A 130 22.77 12.29 3.28
C MET A 130 24.08 11.49 3.22
N GLY A 131 25.17 12.10 2.75
CA GLY A 131 26.45 11.43 2.51
C GLY A 131 26.41 10.55 1.27
N GLU A 132 25.58 9.51 1.30
CA GLU A 132 25.33 8.61 0.17
C GLU A 132 23.82 8.51 -0.11
N ALA A 133 23.41 8.76 -1.36
CA ALA A 133 22.00 8.70 -1.73
C ALA A 133 21.77 8.24 -3.17
N THR A 134 20.62 7.61 -3.38
CA THR A 134 20.09 7.30 -4.71
C THR A 134 19.23 8.47 -5.22
N PRO A 135 19.06 8.62 -6.55
CA PRO A 135 18.19 9.65 -7.14
C PRO A 135 16.75 9.64 -6.61
N ASP A 136 16.20 8.45 -6.29
CA ASP A 136 14.87 8.29 -5.72
C ASP A 136 14.79 8.82 -4.28
N GLN A 137 15.82 8.54 -3.48
CA GLN A 137 15.90 9.03 -2.09
C GLN A 137 15.98 10.55 -2.04
N ILE A 138 16.75 11.18 -2.94
CA ILE A 138 16.81 12.65 -3.03
C ILE A 138 15.47 13.23 -3.50
N ALA A 139 14.82 12.62 -4.51
CA ALA A 139 13.53 13.08 -5.01
C ALA A 139 12.42 13.07 -3.93
N ARG A 140 12.45 12.12 -2.99
CA ARG A 140 11.47 12.02 -1.90
C ARG A 140 11.52 13.18 -0.90
N ARG A 141 12.63 13.92 -0.81
CA ARG A 141 12.80 15.08 0.10
C ARG A 141 12.17 16.36 -0.43
N PHE A 142 11.79 16.41 -1.70
CA PHE A 142 11.23 17.58 -2.34
C PHE A 142 9.76 17.41 -2.74
N MET A 143 8.98 18.48 -2.66
CA MET A 143 7.62 18.52 -3.18
C MET A 143 7.66 18.62 -4.71
N ARG A 144 7.07 17.64 -5.41
CA ARG A 144 6.92 17.60 -6.88
C ARG A 144 8.21 17.35 -7.66
N ALA A 145 9.29 16.92 -7.01
CA ALA A 145 10.47 16.42 -7.70
C ALA A 145 10.21 15.00 -8.25
N ARG A 146 10.85 14.68 -9.38
CA ARG A 146 10.81 13.35 -9.98
C ARG A 146 12.23 12.84 -10.14
N THR A 147 12.41 11.53 -10.05
CA THR A 147 13.69 10.85 -10.27
C THR A 147 14.30 11.24 -11.63
N THR A 148 13.46 11.40 -12.66
CA THR A 148 13.84 11.85 -14.01
C THR A 148 14.40 13.28 -14.07
N SER A 149 14.11 14.13 -13.09
CA SER A 149 14.61 15.50 -13.00
C SER A 149 15.86 15.58 -12.11
N VAL A 150 15.98 14.72 -11.11
CA VAL A 150 17.12 14.68 -10.17
C VAL A 150 18.32 13.95 -10.78
N GLN A 151 18.08 12.87 -11.52
CA GLN A 151 19.16 12.04 -12.10
C GLN A 151 20.10 12.82 -13.04
N PRO A 152 19.62 13.64 -14.01
CA PRO A 152 20.51 14.44 -14.85
C PRO A 152 21.33 15.48 -14.09
N LEU A 153 20.80 16.00 -12.97
CA LEU A 153 21.49 16.95 -12.11
C LEU A 153 22.61 16.27 -11.32
N LEU A 154 22.37 15.06 -10.80
CA LEU A 154 23.40 14.25 -10.15
C LEU A 154 24.48 13.82 -11.13
N ASP A 155 24.12 13.42 -12.35
CA ASP A 155 25.10 13.11 -13.39
C ASP A 155 25.93 14.36 -13.78
N SER A 156 25.32 15.54 -13.82
CA SER A 156 26.04 16.80 -14.05
C SER A 156 26.97 17.17 -12.89
N LEU A 157 26.53 16.96 -11.64
CA LEU A 157 27.35 17.17 -10.44
C LEU A 157 28.54 16.19 -10.40
N ALA A 158 28.32 14.95 -10.81
CA ALA A 158 29.39 13.96 -10.94
C ALA A 158 30.39 14.32 -12.03
N ALA A 159 29.92 14.80 -13.19
CA ALA A 159 30.78 15.30 -14.26
C ALA A 159 31.60 16.54 -13.85
N LEU A 160 31.06 17.35 -12.93
CA LEU A 160 31.73 18.53 -12.36
C LEU A 160 32.65 18.19 -11.16
N GLY A 161 32.74 16.92 -10.75
CA GLY A 161 33.53 16.48 -9.61
C GLY A 161 32.99 16.91 -8.24
N GLN A 162 31.70 17.28 -8.18
CA GLN A 162 30.99 17.70 -6.97
C GLN A 162 30.11 16.58 -6.37
N ALA A 163 30.16 15.39 -6.97
CA ALA A 163 29.57 14.16 -6.46
C ALA A 163 30.36 12.97 -7.01
N GLU A 164 30.54 11.90 -6.24
CA GLU A 164 31.15 10.66 -6.73
C GLU A 164 30.05 9.66 -7.09
N LYS A 165 30.11 9.10 -8.30
CA LYS A 165 29.18 8.06 -8.73
C LYS A 165 29.72 6.69 -8.32
N LEU A 166 29.05 6.07 -7.37
CA LEU A 166 29.34 4.72 -6.86
C LEU A 166 28.64 3.65 -7.72
N GLU A 167 28.95 2.37 -7.46
CA GLU A 167 28.23 1.26 -8.07
C GLU A 167 26.74 1.25 -7.68
N GLU A 168 25.88 0.73 -8.57
CA GLU A 168 24.41 0.67 -8.42
C GLU A 168 23.64 2.02 -8.39
N ASN A 169 24.07 3.02 -9.19
CA ASN A 169 23.38 4.34 -9.28
C ASN A 169 23.28 5.09 -7.93
N ARG A 170 24.26 4.90 -7.06
CA ARG A 170 24.43 5.69 -5.84
C ARG A 170 25.37 6.85 -6.10
N TYR A 171 25.09 7.98 -5.48
CA TYR A 171 25.95 9.16 -5.50
C TYR A 171 26.40 9.44 -4.08
N ALA A 172 27.67 9.81 -3.92
CA ALA A 172 28.24 10.32 -2.69
C ALA A 172 28.58 11.81 -2.84
N ALA A 173 28.49 12.56 -1.74
CA ALA A 173 28.82 13.99 -1.68
C ALA A 173 30.31 14.28 -1.84
#